data_AF-B3H0E7-F1
#
_entry.id   AF-B3H0E7-F1
#
_cell.length_a   1.000
_cell.length_b   1.000
_cell.length_c   1.000
_cell.angle_alpha   90.00
_cell.angle_beta   90.00
_cell.angle_gamma   90.00
#
_symmetry.space_group_name_H-M   'P 1'
#
loop_
_entity.id
_entity.type
_entity.pdbx_description
1 polymer ?
#
loop_
_entity_poly.entity_id
_entity_poly.type
_entity_poly.pdbx_seq_one_letter_code
_entity_poly.pdbx_strand_id
1 'polypeptide(L)'
;MPTTYVIAASLLPVERSKLPAQPGSAAEVNSQQWTDIGVDSVVVGQVTPTGGGYNVAYQLVDTLSNPATVLAQGAFNVPAAQIRQGAHTVSDQVFEKITQIRGAFRTKIAYVVQRGVSSYELRVSDYDGYNAFTVVKSKEPLMSPEWSPDGSRLAYVTFENKKAQVVVHDLRSGSRRVVAALRGHNGAPAFSPDGSRIAFASNQDGELDIYVVGANGGKPSKLTANAGNNTEPSWSPDGSTIYFTSDRAGSPQVYRMGSSGGGASPMGGSGSYNAKVSSDGKNLIMIAGDKVVKTRSRFGWHGSIEFNVLR
;
A
#
# COMPACT_ATOMS: atom_id res chain seq x y z
N MET A 1 27.63 -21.14 3.11
CA MET A 1 27.07 -20.73 4.41
C MET A 1 25.84 -19.89 4.14
N PRO A 2 24.62 -20.28 4.56
CA PRO A 2 23.46 -19.42 4.34
C PRO A 2 23.32 -18.47 5.54
N THR A 3 23.62 -17.21 5.29
CA THR A 3 23.21 -16.11 6.16
C THR A 3 21.71 -15.94 6.01
N THR A 4 20.98 -16.39 7.03
CA THR A 4 19.54 -16.22 7.15
C THR A 4 19.25 -14.77 7.49
N TYR A 5 18.49 -14.08 6.65
CA TYR A 5 17.90 -12.79 7.02
C TYR A 5 16.62 -13.06 7.81
N VAL A 6 16.61 -12.65 9.07
CA VAL A 6 15.43 -12.65 9.93
C VAL A 6 14.47 -11.58 9.39
N ILE A 7 13.49 -11.99 8.58
CA ILE A 7 12.20 -11.32 8.54
C ILE A 7 11.60 -11.61 9.92
N ALA A 8 11.23 -10.56 10.68
CA ALA A 8 10.72 -10.70 12.05
C ALA A 8 9.70 -11.83 12.14
N ALA A 9 10.13 -12.97 12.68
CA ALA A 9 9.33 -14.16 12.92
C ALA A 9 8.49 -13.98 14.20
N SER A 10 7.96 -12.78 14.43
CA SER A 10 7.51 -12.39 15.78
C SER A 10 6.07 -12.78 16.09
N LEU A 11 5.31 -13.34 15.14
CA LEU A 11 3.92 -13.76 15.38
C LEU A 11 3.58 -14.99 14.52
N LEU A 12 3.82 -16.18 15.05
CA LEU A 12 3.31 -17.44 14.49
C LEU A 12 2.21 -17.95 15.43
N PRO A 13 0.92 -17.72 15.11
CA PRO A 13 -0.17 -18.20 15.95
C PRO A 13 -0.11 -19.73 16.07
N VAL A 14 -0.31 -20.23 17.30
CA VAL A 14 -0.48 -21.68 17.52
C VAL A 14 -1.74 -22.15 16.80
N GLU A 15 -1.63 -23.29 16.09
CA GLU A 15 -2.79 -23.92 15.45
C GLU A 15 -3.88 -24.22 16.48
N ARG A 16 -5.15 -23.98 16.13
CA ARG A 16 -6.27 -24.13 17.08
C ARG A 16 -6.35 -25.51 17.75
N SER A 17 -5.97 -26.56 17.05
CA SER A 17 -5.96 -27.94 17.57
C SER A 17 -4.83 -28.22 18.57
N LYS A 18 -3.84 -27.33 18.65
CA LYS A 18 -2.67 -27.43 19.55
C LYS A 18 -2.74 -26.44 20.71
N LEU A 19 -3.84 -25.69 20.86
CA LEU A 19 -4.02 -24.81 22.00
C LEU A 19 -4.14 -25.63 23.28
N PRO A 20 -3.37 -25.33 24.34
CA PRO A 20 -3.43 -26.07 25.60
C PRO A 20 -4.73 -25.80 26.37
N ALA A 21 -5.36 -24.64 26.11
CA ALA A 21 -6.65 -24.25 26.66
C ALA A 21 -7.34 -23.22 25.73
N GLN A 22 -8.62 -22.96 25.96
CA GLN A 22 -9.40 -21.90 25.28
C GLN A 22 -10.01 -20.93 26.32
N PRO A 23 -9.18 -20.18 27.04
CA PRO A 23 -9.66 -19.24 28.05
C PRO A 23 -10.53 -18.15 27.41
N GLY A 24 -11.67 -17.89 28.04
CA GLY A 24 -12.61 -16.86 27.62
C GLY A 24 -12.23 -15.47 28.11
N SER A 25 -11.32 -15.34 29.09
CA SER A 25 -10.89 -14.07 29.68
C SER A 25 -9.44 -14.13 30.18
N ALA A 26 -8.83 -12.96 30.44
CA ALA A 26 -7.46 -12.90 30.95
C ALA A 26 -7.26 -13.64 32.28
N ALA A 27 -8.29 -13.65 33.14
CA ALA A 27 -8.25 -14.32 34.44
C ALA A 27 -8.22 -15.86 34.33
N GLU A 28 -8.66 -16.42 33.21
CA GLU A 28 -8.65 -17.86 32.94
C GLU A 28 -7.34 -18.34 32.30
N VAL A 29 -6.43 -17.43 31.93
CA VAL A 29 -5.16 -17.78 31.30
C VAL A 29 -4.20 -18.37 32.33
N ASN A 30 -3.94 -19.68 32.24
CA ASN A 30 -2.84 -20.32 32.95
C ASN A 30 -1.54 -20.14 32.15
N SER A 31 -0.74 -19.13 32.48
CA SER A 31 0.48 -18.78 31.75
C SER A 31 1.47 -19.94 31.56
N GLN A 32 1.57 -20.86 32.53
CA GLN A 32 2.53 -21.96 32.45
C GLN A 32 2.27 -22.86 31.24
N GLN A 33 1.00 -23.19 30.98
CA GLN A 33 0.60 -24.07 29.87
C GLN A 33 0.97 -23.52 28.49
N TRP A 34 1.04 -22.19 28.36
CA TRP A 34 1.41 -21.49 27.13
C TRP A 34 2.93 -21.37 27.00
N THR A 35 3.61 -21.03 28.11
CA THR A 35 5.07 -20.95 28.15
C THR A 35 5.73 -22.31 27.89
N ASP A 36 5.12 -23.40 28.36
CA ASP A 36 5.58 -24.78 28.10
C ASP A 36 5.62 -25.15 26.61
N ILE A 37 4.82 -24.47 25.77
CA ILE A 37 4.81 -24.64 24.32
C ILE A 37 5.50 -23.49 23.57
N GLY A 38 6.26 -22.65 24.28
CA GLY A 38 7.04 -21.55 23.72
C GLY A 38 6.22 -20.32 23.32
N VAL A 39 5.02 -20.15 23.88
CA VAL A 39 4.19 -18.95 23.66
C VAL A 39 4.43 -17.96 24.80
N ASP A 40 4.81 -16.73 24.43
CA ASP A 40 5.10 -15.62 25.35
C ASP A 40 3.94 -14.63 25.53
N SER A 41 2.90 -14.74 24.69
CA SER A 41 1.73 -13.87 24.73
C SER A 41 0.48 -14.57 24.19
N VAL A 42 -0.66 -14.33 24.84
CA VAL A 42 -1.96 -14.91 24.48
C VAL A 42 -2.98 -13.80 24.26
N VAL A 43 -3.74 -13.89 23.17
CA VAL A 43 -4.90 -13.02 22.93
C VAL A 43 -6.17 -13.80 23.26
N VAL A 44 -6.98 -13.23 24.15
CA VAL A 44 -8.32 -13.69 24.49
C VAL A 44 -9.33 -12.58 24.23
N GLY A 45 -10.61 -12.92 24.15
CA GLY A 45 -11.64 -11.91 23.92
C GLY A 45 -13.05 -12.46 23.90
N GLN A 46 -14.01 -11.54 23.91
CA GLN A 46 -15.43 -11.82 23.96
C GLN A 46 -16.15 -11.02 22.86
N VAL A 47 -17.19 -11.63 22.29
CA VAL A 47 -18.08 -10.97 21.33
C VAL A 47 -19.50 -11.09 21.85
N THR A 48 -20.11 -9.97 22.23
CA THR A 48 -21.47 -9.94 22.79
C THR A 48 -22.43 -9.22 21.84
N PRO A 49 -23.60 -9.78 21.51
CA PRO A 49 -24.58 -9.10 20.66
C PRO A 49 -25.09 -7.80 21.30
N THR A 50 -25.37 -6.81 20.45
CA THR A 50 -26.03 -5.54 20.80
C THR A 50 -27.19 -5.30 19.82
N GLY A 51 -28.04 -4.30 20.06
CA GLY A 51 -29.25 -4.04 19.26
C GLY A 51 -29.05 -3.78 17.75
N GLY A 52 -27.81 -3.69 17.25
CA GLY A 52 -27.50 -3.54 15.82
C GLY A 52 -26.13 -4.06 15.40
N GLY A 53 -25.49 -4.88 16.22
CA GLY A 53 -24.12 -5.32 15.99
C GLY A 53 -23.54 -6.08 17.17
N TYR A 54 -22.26 -5.91 17.42
CA TYR A 54 -21.53 -6.62 18.46
C TYR A 54 -20.66 -5.67 19.25
N ASN A 55 -20.56 -5.90 20.56
CA ASN A 55 -19.43 -5.43 21.34
C ASN A 55 -18.31 -6.47 21.21
N VAL A 56 -17.13 -6.02 20.79
CA VAL A 56 -15.92 -6.84 20.66
C VAL A 56 -14.95 -6.37 21.73
N ALA A 57 -14.57 -7.27 22.64
CA ALA A 57 -13.59 -7.03 23.68
C ALA A 57 -12.42 -8.00 23.53
N TYR A 58 -11.21 -7.53 23.82
CA TYR A 58 -10.00 -8.35 23.80
C TYR A 58 -9.06 -7.99 24.95
N GLN A 59 -8.23 -8.96 25.32
CA GLN A 59 -7.09 -8.79 26.23
C GLN A 59 -5.87 -9.52 25.64
N LEU A 60 -4.72 -8.86 25.66
CA LEU A 60 -3.41 -9.43 25.35
C LEU A 60 -2.68 -9.69 26.68
N VAL A 61 -2.37 -10.94 26.97
CA VAL A 61 -1.81 -11.40 28.24
C VAL A 61 -0.38 -11.88 28.03
N ASP A 62 0.54 -11.42 28.87
CA ASP A 62 1.92 -11.92 28.96
C ASP A 62 1.93 -13.27 29.69
N THR A 63 2.60 -14.25 29.11
CA THR A 63 2.76 -15.58 29.71
C THR A 63 4.18 -15.85 30.20
N LEU A 64 5.15 -15.01 29.82
CA LEU A 64 6.57 -15.26 30.05
C LEU A 64 7.22 -14.23 30.98
N SER A 65 7.21 -12.95 30.62
CA SER A 65 8.03 -11.94 31.32
C SER A 65 7.40 -11.52 32.64
N ASN A 66 6.09 -11.29 32.62
CA ASN A 66 5.27 -11.02 33.80
C ASN A 66 3.95 -11.81 33.69
N PRO A 67 3.98 -13.12 34.03
CA PRO A 67 2.85 -14.02 33.85
C PRO A 67 1.52 -13.45 34.36
N ALA A 68 0.46 -13.63 33.58
CA ALA A 68 -0.91 -13.15 33.82
C ALA A 68 -1.10 -11.62 33.74
N THR A 69 -0.08 -10.86 33.36
CA THR A 69 -0.21 -9.42 33.16
C THR A 69 -0.91 -9.09 31.85
N VAL A 70 -1.92 -8.22 31.89
CA VAL A 70 -2.58 -7.69 30.68
C VAL A 70 -1.73 -6.57 30.08
N LEU A 71 -1.09 -6.85 28.94
CA LEU A 71 -0.23 -5.91 28.19
C LEU A 71 -1.03 -4.85 27.44
N ALA A 72 -2.21 -5.23 26.94
CA ALA A 72 -3.16 -4.36 26.25
C ALA A 72 -4.57 -4.95 26.35
N GLN A 73 -5.58 -4.08 26.34
CA GLN A 73 -6.97 -4.49 26.29
C GLN A 73 -7.81 -3.38 25.65
N GLY A 74 -8.98 -3.75 25.14
CA GLY A 74 -9.92 -2.80 24.59
C GLY A 74 -11.29 -3.43 24.39
N ALA A 75 -12.31 -2.59 24.32
CA ALA A 75 -13.67 -2.97 23.97
C ALA A 75 -14.32 -1.89 23.12
N PHE A 76 -15.03 -2.29 22.07
CA PHE A 76 -15.71 -1.35 21.17
C PHE A 76 -16.90 -2.01 20.49
N ASN A 77 -17.87 -1.19 20.09
CA ASN A 77 -19.04 -1.64 19.35
C ASN A 77 -18.77 -1.57 17.84
N VAL A 78 -19.16 -2.61 17.11
CA VAL A 78 -19.14 -2.66 15.65
C VAL A 78 -20.52 -3.05 15.11
N PRO A 79 -20.99 -2.41 14.02
CA PRO A 79 -22.15 -2.92 13.29
C PRO A 79 -21.95 -4.37 12.85
N ALA A 80 -23.03 -5.16 12.75
CA ALA A 80 -22.93 -6.57 12.36
C ALA A 80 -22.19 -6.76 11.02
N ALA A 81 -22.44 -5.87 10.06
CA ALA A 81 -21.78 -5.87 8.74
C ALA A 81 -20.26 -5.58 8.79
N GLN A 82 -19.74 -5.11 9.93
CA GLN A 82 -18.35 -4.69 10.11
C GLN A 82 -17.59 -5.54 11.13
N ILE A 83 -18.10 -6.73 11.48
CA ILE A 83 -17.44 -7.61 12.47
C ILE A 83 -15.97 -7.93 12.10
N ARG A 84 -15.68 -8.08 10.80
CA ARG A 84 -14.31 -8.26 10.30
C ARG A 84 -13.41 -7.06 10.56
N GLN A 85 -13.92 -5.84 10.40
CA GLN A 85 -13.19 -4.62 10.73
C GLN A 85 -12.92 -4.53 12.24
N GLY A 86 -13.83 -5.04 13.06
CA GLY A 86 -13.58 -5.23 14.49
C GLY A 86 -12.41 -6.18 14.76
N ALA A 87 -12.38 -7.36 14.14
CA ALA A 87 -11.27 -8.30 14.26
C ALA A 87 -9.93 -7.68 13.81
N HIS A 88 -9.90 -6.99 12.66
CA HIS A 88 -8.68 -6.31 12.19
C HIS A 88 -8.24 -5.16 13.10
N THR A 89 -9.16 -4.49 13.80
CA THR A 89 -8.83 -3.48 14.81
C THR A 89 -8.09 -4.11 15.99
N VAL A 90 -8.55 -5.27 16.47
CA VAL A 90 -7.84 -6.05 17.50
C VAL A 90 -6.47 -6.47 17.00
N SER A 91 -6.36 -6.99 15.77
CA SER A 91 -5.08 -7.36 15.16
C SER A 91 -4.11 -6.19 15.08
N ASP A 92 -4.56 -5.00 14.67
CA ASP A 92 -3.72 -3.79 14.62
C ASP A 92 -3.16 -3.45 16.00
N GLN A 93 -4.02 -3.46 17.03
CA GLN A 93 -3.64 -3.07 18.38
C GLN A 93 -2.70 -4.08 19.04
N VAL A 94 -2.95 -5.39 18.85
CA VAL A 94 -2.07 -6.46 19.34
C VAL A 94 -0.71 -6.39 18.65
N PHE A 95 -0.72 -6.28 17.32
CA PHE A 95 0.50 -6.21 16.52
C PHE A 95 1.35 -5.01 16.89
N GLU A 96 0.75 -3.83 17.01
CA GLU A 96 1.45 -2.61 17.41
C GLU A 96 1.99 -2.69 18.83
N LYS A 97 1.24 -3.29 19.77
CA LYS A 97 1.71 -3.47 21.14
C LYS A 97 2.96 -4.35 21.20
N ILE A 98 2.98 -5.46 20.46
CA ILE A 98 4.09 -6.43 20.50
C ILE A 98 5.29 -5.92 19.70
N THR A 99 5.06 -5.35 18.51
CA THR A 99 6.13 -5.04 17.56
C THR A 99 6.57 -3.59 17.58
N GLN A 100 5.79 -2.69 18.19
CA GLN A 100 5.95 -1.23 18.10
C GLN A 100 5.86 -0.70 16.65
N ILE A 101 5.29 -1.49 15.75
CA ILE A 101 5.01 -1.13 14.36
C ILE A 101 3.51 -1.04 14.20
N ARG A 102 3.00 0.08 13.67
CA ARG A 102 1.58 0.25 13.38
C ARG A 102 1.05 -0.87 12.48
N GLY A 103 -0.04 -1.49 12.88
CA GLY A 103 -0.73 -2.52 12.09
C GLY A 103 -1.35 -1.97 10.80
N ALA A 104 -1.51 -2.86 9.81
CA ALA A 104 -2.09 -2.56 8.50
C ALA A 104 -3.29 -3.46 8.17
N PHE A 105 -3.88 -4.13 9.16
CA PHE A 105 -4.92 -5.15 8.93
C PHE A 105 -6.27 -4.54 8.51
N ARG A 106 -6.47 -3.24 8.72
CA ARG A 106 -7.65 -2.49 8.24
C ARG A 106 -7.48 -1.87 6.86
N THR A 107 -6.33 -2.09 6.21
CA THR A 107 -6.06 -1.51 4.90
C THR A 107 -6.82 -2.25 3.80
N LYS A 108 -6.86 -1.62 2.63
CA LYS A 108 -7.50 -2.13 1.42
C LYS A 108 -6.48 -2.19 0.29
N ILE A 109 -6.75 -3.06 -0.68
CA ILE A 109 -5.99 -3.13 -1.93
C ILE A 109 -6.90 -2.76 -3.10
N ALA A 110 -6.33 -2.08 -4.10
CA ALA A 110 -6.98 -1.82 -5.38
C ALA A 110 -6.26 -2.61 -6.46
N TYR A 111 -7.01 -3.28 -7.33
CA TYR A 111 -6.46 -4.15 -8.35
C TYR A 111 -7.40 -4.25 -9.56
N VAL A 112 -6.85 -4.57 -10.72
CA VAL A 112 -7.61 -4.76 -11.95
C VAL A 112 -7.78 -6.24 -12.21
N VAL A 113 -9.02 -6.65 -12.48
CA VAL A 113 -9.37 -8.01 -12.90
C VAL A 113 -9.82 -7.96 -14.36
N GLN A 114 -9.19 -8.78 -15.21
CA GLN A 114 -9.68 -9.02 -16.56
C GLN A 114 -10.51 -10.31 -16.57
N ARG A 115 -11.77 -10.21 -16.99
CA ARG A 115 -12.68 -11.35 -17.16
C ARG A 115 -13.00 -11.48 -18.65
N GLY A 116 -12.33 -12.38 -19.36
CA GLY A 116 -12.49 -12.53 -20.81
C GLY A 116 -11.78 -11.42 -21.61
N VAL A 117 -12.11 -11.32 -22.91
CA VAL A 117 -11.31 -10.52 -23.88
C VAL A 117 -11.53 -9.01 -23.74
N SER A 118 -12.74 -8.56 -23.39
CA SER A 118 -13.11 -7.13 -23.37
C SER A 118 -13.96 -6.79 -22.14
N SER A 119 -13.50 -7.22 -20.98
CA SER A 119 -14.16 -6.90 -19.70
C SER A 119 -13.11 -6.78 -18.60
N TYR A 120 -12.91 -5.55 -18.17
CA TYR A 120 -11.95 -5.15 -17.15
C TYR A 120 -12.71 -4.54 -15.98
N GLU A 121 -12.35 -4.93 -14.76
CA GLU A 121 -12.95 -4.44 -13.52
C GLU A 121 -11.84 -3.86 -12.64
N LEU A 122 -11.91 -2.58 -12.31
CA LEU A 122 -11.15 -2.06 -11.17
C LEU A 122 -11.92 -2.42 -9.91
N ARG A 123 -11.26 -3.14 -9.00
CA ARG A 123 -11.85 -3.64 -7.76
C ARG A 123 -11.06 -3.16 -6.56
N VAL A 124 -11.76 -3.10 -5.44
CA VAL A 124 -11.19 -2.84 -4.11
C VAL A 124 -11.66 -3.95 -3.18
N SER A 125 -10.76 -4.45 -2.34
CA SER A 125 -11.07 -5.38 -1.25
C SER A 125 -10.33 -4.97 0.01
N ASP A 126 -10.68 -5.58 1.14
CA ASP A 126 -9.78 -5.62 2.30
C ASP A 126 -8.46 -6.28 1.89
N TYR A 127 -7.38 -6.01 2.63
CA TYR A 127 -6.04 -6.51 2.29
C TYR A 127 -5.99 -8.04 2.14
N ASP A 128 -6.88 -8.76 2.84
CA ASP A 128 -7.00 -10.22 2.82
C ASP A 128 -8.06 -10.74 1.83
N GLY A 129 -8.53 -9.89 0.91
CA GLY A 129 -9.40 -10.26 -0.21
C GLY A 129 -10.91 -10.28 0.11
N TYR A 130 -11.30 -10.15 1.38
CA TYR A 130 -12.70 -10.06 1.76
C TYR A 130 -13.30 -8.70 1.40
N ASN A 131 -14.64 -8.60 1.42
CA ASN A 131 -15.39 -7.37 1.16
C ASN A 131 -15.05 -6.71 -0.20
N ALA A 132 -14.76 -7.54 -1.21
CA ALA A 132 -14.36 -7.07 -2.52
C ALA A 132 -15.55 -6.48 -3.30
N PHE A 133 -15.47 -5.22 -3.71
CA PHE A 133 -16.46 -4.55 -4.56
C PHE A 133 -15.83 -4.06 -5.88
N THR A 134 -16.68 -3.80 -6.86
CA THR A 134 -16.23 -3.23 -8.16
C THR A 134 -16.36 -1.72 -8.11
N VAL A 135 -15.26 -1.01 -8.39
CA VAL A 135 -15.22 0.44 -8.50
C VAL A 135 -15.73 0.88 -9.87
N VAL A 136 -15.23 0.26 -10.94
CA VAL A 136 -15.67 0.54 -12.31
C VAL A 136 -15.47 -0.68 -13.21
N LYS A 137 -16.35 -0.84 -14.19
CA LYS A 137 -16.22 -1.81 -15.29
C LYS A 137 -15.94 -1.08 -16.58
N SER A 138 -15.12 -1.68 -17.43
CA SER A 138 -14.76 -1.15 -18.75
C SER A 138 -14.65 -2.27 -19.77
N LYS A 139 -14.99 -1.98 -21.03
CA LYS A 139 -14.70 -2.88 -22.16
C LYS A 139 -13.25 -2.75 -22.64
N GLU A 140 -12.58 -1.67 -22.25
CA GLU A 140 -11.19 -1.36 -22.56
C GLU A 140 -10.31 -1.51 -21.30
N PRO A 141 -8.98 -1.68 -21.45
CA PRO A 141 -8.08 -1.83 -20.31
C PRO A 141 -8.22 -0.73 -19.25
N LEU A 142 -7.99 -1.12 -18.00
CA LEU A 142 -7.80 -0.23 -16.85
C LEU A 142 -6.41 -0.51 -16.30
N MET A 143 -5.63 0.53 -15.97
CA MET A 143 -4.24 0.36 -15.54
C MET A 143 -3.87 1.26 -14.38
N SER A 144 -2.83 0.84 -13.65
CA SER A 144 -2.11 1.66 -12.66
C SER A 144 -3.01 2.36 -11.65
N PRO A 145 -3.87 1.63 -10.90
CA PRO A 145 -4.66 2.24 -9.84
C PRO A 145 -3.76 2.76 -8.71
N GLU A 146 -4.07 3.93 -8.19
CA GLU A 146 -3.31 4.59 -7.14
C GLU A 146 -4.24 5.33 -6.17
N TRP A 147 -3.99 5.16 -4.88
CA TRP A 147 -4.85 5.68 -3.80
C TRP A 147 -4.52 7.13 -3.48
N SER A 148 -5.55 7.94 -3.28
CA SER A 148 -5.34 9.22 -2.59
C SER A 148 -4.84 8.97 -1.16
N PRO A 149 -4.07 9.89 -0.57
CA PRO A 149 -3.46 9.69 0.76
C PRO A 149 -4.48 9.43 1.89
N ASP A 150 -5.69 9.96 1.75
CA ASP A 150 -6.81 9.78 2.68
C ASP A 150 -7.64 8.51 2.40
N GLY A 151 -7.33 7.77 1.34
CA GLY A 151 -8.05 6.56 0.93
C GLY A 151 -9.44 6.81 0.34
N SER A 152 -9.84 8.05 0.07
CA SER A 152 -11.19 8.37 -0.41
C SER A 152 -11.36 8.25 -1.93
N ARG A 153 -10.26 8.31 -2.69
CA ARG A 153 -10.25 8.34 -4.16
C ARG A 153 -9.22 7.36 -4.73
N LEU A 154 -9.49 6.93 -5.96
CA LEU A 154 -8.51 6.24 -6.81
C LEU A 154 -8.22 7.07 -8.05
N ALA A 155 -6.95 7.27 -8.35
CA ALA A 155 -6.49 7.64 -9.69
C ALA A 155 -6.21 6.37 -10.49
N TYR A 156 -6.55 6.34 -11.77
CA TYR A 156 -6.21 5.22 -12.66
C TYR A 156 -6.21 5.65 -14.12
N VAL A 157 -5.67 4.80 -14.98
CA VAL A 157 -5.71 4.98 -16.43
C VAL A 157 -6.88 4.20 -17.01
N THR A 158 -7.68 4.86 -17.84
CA THR A 158 -8.71 4.23 -18.67
C THR A 158 -8.36 4.38 -20.14
N PHE A 159 -8.74 3.38 -20.94
CA PHE A 159 -8.65 3.41 -22.40
C PHE A 159 -10.02 3.55 -23.07
N GLU A 160 -11.05 3.86 -22.27
CA GLU A 160 -12.36 4.26 -22.77
C GLU A 160 -12.20 5.38 -23.83
N ASN A 161 -13.03 5.35 -24.87
CA ASN A 161 -12.93 6.26 -26.02
C ASN A 161 -11.63 6.13 -26.84
N LYS A 162 -10.94 4.97 -26.74
CA LYS A 162 -9.72 4.65 -27.50
C LYS A 162 -8.55 5.61 -27.24
N LYS A 163 -8.55 6.26 -26.08
CA LYS A 163 -7.50 7.18 -25.62
C LYS A 163 -7.09 6.80 -24.21
N ALA A 164 -5.79 6.81 -23.94
CA ALA A 164 -5.29 6.67 -22.57
C ALA A 164 -5.55 7.97 -21.80
N GLN A 165 -6.37 7.91 -20.75
CA GLN A 165 -6.77 9.05 -19.94
C GLN A 165 -6.54 8.76 -18.46
N VAL A 166 -6.08 9.74 -17.70
CA VAL A 166 -6.01 9.67 -16.24
C VAL A 166 -7.32 10.17 -15.65
N VAL A 167 -7.93 9.34 -14.83
CA VAL A 167 -9.20 9.60 -14.13
C VAL A 167 -8.97 9.57 -12.64
N VAL A 168 -9.59 10.51 -11.92
CA VAL A 168 -9.78 10.46 -10.47
C VAL A 168 -11.22 10.05 -10.19
N HIS A 169 -11.41 9.04 -9.34
CA HIS A 169 -12.70 8.45 -9.00
C HIS A 169 -12.90 8.48 -7.49
N ASP A 170 -13.96 9.13 -7.04
CA ASP A 170 -14.38 9.18 -5.65
C ASP A 170 -15.15 7.93 -5.24
N LEU A 171 -14.64 7.21 -4.25
CA LEU A 171 -15.15 5.88 -3.87
C LEU A 171 -16.47 5.94 -3.09
N ARG A 172 -16.81 7.10 -2.53
CA ARG A 172 -18.03 7.27 -1.74
C ARG A 172 -19.22 7.64 -2.62
N SER A 173 -19.04 8.58 -3.53
CA SER A 173 -20.07 9.10 -4.43
C SER A 173 -20.13 8.37 -5.77
N GLY A 174 -19.06 7.68 -6.16
CA GLY A 174 -18.91 7.10 -7.50
C GLY A 174 -18.59 8.14 -8.58
N SER A 175 -18.34 9.40 -8.20
CA SER A 175 -18.04 10.48 -9.16
C SER A 175 -16.71 10.25 -9.84
N ARG A 176 -16.69 10.40 -11.17
CA ARG A 176 -15.49 10.22 -12.01
C ARG A 176 -15.13 11.52 -12.70
N ARG A 177 -13.84 11.87 -12.69
CA ARG A 177 -13.31 13.05 -13.39
C ARG A 177 -12.06 12.69 -14.18
N VAL A 178 -12.08 12.95 -15.49
CA VAL A 178 -10.86 12.95 -16.30
C VAL A 178 -10.02 14.16 -15.89
N VAL A 179 -8.80 13.93 -15.40
CA VAL A 179 -7.88 14.99 -14.96
C VAL A 179 -6.74 15.21 -15.96
N ALA A 180 -6.41 14.22 -16.78
CA ALA A 180 -5.48 14.36 -17.89
C ALA A 180 -5.92 13.54 -19.11
N ALA A 181 -5.94 14.19 -20.26
CA ALA A 181 -6.27 13.61 -21.56
C ALA A 181 -5.49 14.33 -22.68
N LEU A 182 -4.19 14.55 -22.45
CA LEU A 182 -3.29 15.11 -23.43
C LEU A 182 -3.23 14.20 -24.68
N ARG A 183 -2.75 14.73 -25.80
CA ARG A 183 -2.58 13.93 -27.02
C ARG A 183 -1.63 12.75 -26.73
N GLY A 184 -1.96 11.56 -27.22
CA GLY A 184 -1.13 10.37 -27.04
C GLY A 184 -1.44 9.60 -25.76
N HIS A 185 -0.42 9.01 -25.15
CA HIS A 185 -0.48 8.26 -23.91
C HIS A 185 -0.53 9.20 -22.71
N ASN A 186 -1.40 8.90 -21.73
CA ASN A 186 -1.41 9.53 -20.42
C ASN A 186 -1.50 8.39 -19.39
N GLY A 187 -0.54 8.30 -18.48
CA GLY A 187 -0.47 7.15 -17.60
C GLY A 187 0.34 7.34 -16.34
N ALA A 188 0.47 6.24 -15.58
CA ALA A 188 1.22 6.16 -14.33
C ALA A 188 0.92 7.32 -13.35
N PRO A 189 -0.35 7.49 -12.92
CA PRO A 189 -0.69 8.54 -11.98
C PRO A 189 -0.08 8.31 -10.59
N ALA A 190 0.24 9.40 -9.90
CA ALA A 190 0.63 9.42 -8.50
C ALA A 190 0.10 10.69 -7.80
N PHE A 191 -0.71 10.53 -6.75
CA PHE A 191 -1.14 11.60 -5.88
C PHE A 191 0.04 12.21 -5.13
N SER A 192 0.01 13.54 -5.01
CA SER A 192 0.83 14.23 -4.01
C SER A 192 0.37 13.85 -2.59
N PRO A 193 1.25 13.94 -1.57
CA PRO A 193 0.92 13.50 -0.20
C PRO A 193 -0.21 14.30 0.47
N ASP A 194 -0.48 15.51 -0.01
CA ASP A 194 -1.61 16.34 0.41
C ASP A 194 -2.90 16.05 -0.38
N GLY A 195 -2.86 15.14 -1.37
CA GLY A 195 -3.97 14.77 -2.23
C GLY A 195 -4.44 15.84 -3.23
N SER A 196 -3.72 16.96 -3.36
CA SER A 196 -4.15 18.11 -4.15
C SER A 196 -3.75 18.02 -5.63
N ARG A 197 -2.71 17.25 -5.95
CA ARG A 197 -2.12 17.12 -7.29
C ARG A 197 -1.93 15.66 -7.70
N ILE A 198 -1.86 15.45 -9.01
CA ILE A 198 -1.49 14.19 -9.66
C ILE A 198 -0.26 14.45 -10.51
N ALA A 199 0.83 13.72 -10.25
CA ALA A 199 1.90 13.55 -11.21
C ALA A 199 1.53 12.41 -12.17
N PHE A 200 1.84 12.54 -13.45
CA PHE A 200 1.57 11.52 -14.47
C PHE A 200 2.58 11.62 -15.61
N ALA A 201 2.70 10.56 -16.41
CA ALA A 201 3.53 10.53 -17.60
C ALA A 201 2.68 10.75 -18.87
N SER A 202 3.18 11.55 -19.81
CA SER A 202 2.54 11.74 -21.12
C SER A 202 3.55 11.88 -22.24
N ASN A 203 3.23 11.33 -23.41
CA ASN A 203 4.06 11.44 -24.61
C ASN A 203 3.51 12.46 -25.62
N GLN A 204 2.77 13.46 -25.15
CA GLN A 204 2.20 14.50 -26.02
C GLN A 204 3.22 15.13 -26.97
N ASP A 205 4.48 15.25 -26.54
CA ASP A 205 5.55 15.92 -27.29
C ASP A 205 6.54 14.92 -27.92
N GLY A 206 6.19 13.63 -28.00
CA GLY A 206 7.00 12.56 -28.63
C GLY A 206 7.52 11.53 -27.64
N GLU A 207 8.38 11.96 -26.71
CA GLU A 207 8.90 11.13 -25.61
C GLU A 207 8.00 11.25 -24.37
N LEU A 208 8.04 10.25 -23.48
CA LEU A 208 7.35 10.35 -22.19
C LEU A 208 7.99 11.44 -21.34
N ASP A 209 7.17 12.38 -20.87
CA ASP A 209 7.56 13.40 -19.91
C ASP A 209 6.66 13.35 -18.68
N ILE A 210 7.19 13.81 -17.55
CA ILE A 210 6.43 13.97 -16.31
C ILE A 210 5.67 15.29 -16.35
N TYR A 211 4.39 15.21 -16.06
CA TYR A 211 3.48 16.34 -15.90
C TYR A 211 2.85 16.31 -14.51
N VAL A 212 2.37 17.46 -14.06
CA VAL A 212 1.54 17.59 -12.86
C VAL A 212 0.26 18.35 -13.19
N VAL A 213 -0.87 17.86 -12.67
CA VAL A 213 -2.18 18.50 -12.77
C VAL A 213 -2.87 18.50 -11.40
N GLY A 214 -3.81 19.40 -11.18
CA GLY A 214 -4.66 19.34 -9.99
C GLY A 214 -5.49 18.05 -9.95
N ALA A 215 -5.69 17.46 -8.77
CA ALA A 215 -6.54 16.29 -8.60
C ALA A 215 -8.03 16.56 -8.93
N ASN A 216 -8.41 17.84 -8.95
CA ASN A 216 -9.71 18.31 -9.40
C ASN A 216 -9.73 18.70 -10.90
N GLY A 217 -8.65 18.44 -11.63
CA GLY A 217 -8.43 18.87 -13.02
C GLY A 217 -7.69 20.21 -13.11
N GLY A 218 -7.68 20.79 -14.30
CA GLY A 218 -6.96 22.02 -14.63
C GLY A 218 -5.97 21.81 -15.77
N LYS A 219 -5.17 22.83 -16.05
CA LYS A 219 -4.12 22.76 -17.08
C LYS A 219 -2.90 22.01 -16.53
N PRO A 220 -2.46 20.90 -17.16
CA PRO A 220 -1.24 20.22 -16.76
C PRO A 220 0.01 21.11 -16.97
N SER A 221 0.95 21.03 -16.04
CA SER A 221 2.29 21.63 -16.13
C SER A 221 3.32 20.55 -16.42
N LYS A 222 4.15 20.77 -17.44
CA LYS A 222 5.26 19.88 -17.80
C LYS A 222 6.45 20.10 -16.85
N LEU A 223 7.08 19.03 -16.36
CA LEU A 223 8.20 19.09 -15.41
C LEU A 223 9.54 18.58 -15.98
N THR A 224 9.50 17.65 -16.94
CA THR A 224 10.69 17.16 -17.66
C THR A 224 10.61 17.53 -19.14
N ALA A 225 11.75 17.63 -19.82
CA ALA A 225 11.82 17.79 -21.27
C ALA A 225 13.18 17.32 -21.80
N ASN A 226 13.21 16.83 -23.05
CA ASN A 226 14.42 16.53 -23.84
C ASN A 226 15.43 15.62 -23.13
N ALA A 227 14.95 14.58 -22.44
CA ALA A 227 15.79 13.71 -21.62
C ALA A 227 15.27 12.26 -21.61
N GLY A 228 15.05 11.69 -22.80
CA GLY A 228 14.52 10.34 -22.95
C GLY A 228 13.10 10.20 -22.40
N ASN A 229 12.63 8.96 -22.25
CA ASN A 229 11.36 8.67 -21.61
C ASN A 229 11.46 8.83 -20.10
N ASN A 230 10.53 9.58 -19.51
CA ASN A 230 10.39 9.84 -18.09
C ASN A 230 8.99 9.42 -17.66
N THR A 231 8.88 8.42 -16.77
CA THR A 231 7.60 7.80 -16.40
C THR A 231 7.58 7.33 -14.94
N GLU A 232 6.47 6.73 -14.52
CA GLU A 232 6.29 6.11 -13.19
C GLU A 232 6.63 7.06 -12.02
N PRO A 233 6.05 8.28 -11.98
CA PRO A 233 6.32 9.20 -10.89
C PRO A 233 5.89 8.64 -9.53
N SER A 234 6.57 9.07 -8.48
CA SER A 234 6.21 8.87 -7.08
C SER A 234 6.66 10.07 -6.28
N TRP A 235 5.78 10.58 -5.42
CA TRP A 235 6.11 11.67 -4.52
C TRP A 235 6.88 11.17 -3.30
N SER A 236 7.77 12.00 -2.76
CA SER A 236 8.24 11.86 -1.39
C SER A 236 7.11 12.19 -0.40
N PRO A 237 7.09 11.62 0.82
CA PRO A 237 6.03 11.88 1.80
C PRO A 237 5.88 13.35 2.22
N ASP A 238 6.95 14.15 2.11
CA ASP A 238 6.93 15.59 2.37
C ASP A 238 6.48 16.44 1.15
N GLY A 239 6.24 15.80 -0.01
CA GLY A 239 5.80 16.46 -1.24
C GLY A 239 6.87 17.31 -1.95
N SER A 240 8.11 17.30 -1.46
CA SER A 240 9.19 18.14 -1.98
C SER A 240 9.89 17.55 -3.21
N THR A 241 9.84 16.23 -3.38
CA THR A 241 10.61 15.48 -4.37
C THR A 241 9.70 14.56 -5.17
N ILE A 242 9.97 14.44 -6.48
CA ILE A 242 9.39 13.42 -7.35
C ILE A 242 10.50 12.46 -7.77
N TYR A 243 10.30 11.19 -7.46
CA TYR A 243 11.07 10.07 -8.01
C TYR A 243 10.39 9.58 -9.28
N PHE A 244 11.14 9.18 -10.29
CA PHE A 244 10.59 8.72 -11.57
C PHE A 244 11.60 7.83 -12.29
N THR A 245 11.11 6.97 -13.18
CA THR A 245 11.95 6.14 -14.04
C THR A 245 12.36 6.96 -15.27
N SER A 246 13.64 6.92 -15.65
CA SER A 246 14.14 7.53 -16.88
C SER A 246 15.12 6.63 -17.61
N ASP A 247 15.04 6.59 -18.94
CA ASP A 247 16.00 5.89 -19.82
C ASP A 247 17.08 6.82 -20.42
N ARG A 248 17.19 8.07 -19.93
CA ARG A 248 18.12 9.09 -20.45
C ARG A 248 19.60 8.67 -20.48
N ALA A 249 19.97 7.66 -19.70
CA ALA A 249 21.31 7.09 -19.64
C ALA A 249 21.44 5.78 -20.45
N GLY A 250 20.50 5.50 -21.35
CA GLY A 250 20.44 4.32 -22.22
C GLY A 250 19.68 3.12 -21.65
N SER A 251 19.56 3.00 -20.32
CA SER A 251 18.74 1.97 -19.66
C SER A 251 17.85 2.60 -18.59
N PRO A 252 16.67 2.00 -18.28
CA PRO A 252 15.81 2.50 -17.21
C PRO A 252 16.53 2.57 -15.87
N GLN A 253 16.47 3.75 -15.24
CA GLN A 253 16.99 4.01 -13.91
C GLN A 253 16.06 4.94 -13.16
N VAL A 254 16.05 4.84 -11.83
CA VAL A 254 15.30 5.79 -11.01
C VAL A 254 16.08 7.09 -10.86
N TYR A 255 15.43 8.19 -11.18
CA TYR A 255 15.87 9.57 -10.96
C TYR A 255 15.00 10.25 -9.91
N ARG A 256 15.51 11.37 -9.38
CA ARG A 256 14.74 12.30 -8.55
C ARG A 256 14.89 13.73 -9.05
N MET A 257 13.87 14.55 -8.84
CA MET A 257 13.87 15.99 -9.04
C MET A 257 12.99 16.69 -7.99
N GLY A 258 13.09 18.02 -7.89
CA GLY A 258 12.16 18.81 -7.08
C GLY A 258 10.73 18.72 -7.62
N SER A 259 9.72 18.86 -6.75
CA SER A 259 8.32 18.72 -7.17
C SER A 259 7.80 19.85 -8.08
N SER A 260 8.57 20.93 -8.22
CA SER A 260 8.36 21.99 -9.22
C SER A 260 9.16 21.78 -10.51
N GLY A 261 9.81 20.62 -10.67
CA GLY A 261 10.74 20.34 -11.77
C GLY A 261 12.18 20.79 -11.45
N GLY A 262 12.99 20.95 -12.50
CA GLY A 262 14.40 21.33 -12.41
C GLY A 262 15.36 20.19 -12.72
N GLY A 263 16.63 20.34 -12.30
CA GLY A 263 17.66 19.34 -12.55
C GLY A 263 17.33 18.00 -11.90
N ALA A 264 17.47 16.91 -12.66
CA ALA A 264 17.26 15.57 -12.16
C ALA A 264 18.58 14.86 -11.88
N SER A 265 18.62 14.07 -10.82
CA SER A 265 19.80 13.28 -10.43
C SER A 265 19.43 11.80 -10.30
N PRO A 266 20.30 10.87 -10.73
CA PRO A 266 20.05 9.44 -10.60
C PRO A 266 20.12 9.03 -9.11
N MET A 267 19.31 8.05 -8.73
CA MET A 267 19.38 7.41 -7.40
C MET A 267 20.47 6.33 -7.33
N GLY A 268 21.03 5.95 -8.48
CA GLY A 268 22.00 4.86 -8.62
C GLY A 268 21.34 3.49 -8.82
N GLY A 269 22.11 2.53 -9.36
CA GLY A 269 21.60 1.21 -9.74
C GLY A 269 21.01 1.19 -11.15
N SER A 270 21.78 0.70 -12.11
CA SER A 270 21.32 0.50 -13.49
C SER A 270 20.21 -0.55 -13.55
N GLY A 271 19.22 -0.35 -14.43
CA GLY A 271 18.11 -1.27 -14.62
C GLY A 271 17.04 -1.22 -13.53
N SER A 272 16.94 -0.10 -12.79
CA SER A 272 15.92 0.11 -11.75
C SER A 272 14.73 0.95 -12.25
N TYR A 273 13.51 0.59 -11.88
CA TYR A 273 12.28 1.26 -12.32
C TYR A 273 11.11 1.09 -11.34
N ASN A 274 9.98 1.77 -11.60
CA ASN A 274 8.73 1.76 -10.84
C ASN A 274 8.91 1.97 -9.33
N ALA A 275 9.59 3.07 -8.97
CA ALA A 275 9.92 3.34 -7.59
C ALA A 275 8.72 3.86 -6.77
N LYS A 276 8.69 3.49 -5.49
CA LYS A 276 7.77 4.01 -4.48
C LYS A 276 8.52 4.28 -3.19
N VAL A 277 8.27 5.44 -2.58
CA VAL A 277 8.92 5.84 -1.32
C VAL A 277 8.10 5.29 -0.16
N SER A 278 8.76 4.75 0.88
CA SER A 278 8.07 4.37 2.12
C SER A 278 7.46 5.59 2.80
N SER A 279 6.37 5.40 3.55
CA SER A 279 5.62 6.48 4.21
C SER A 279 6.47 7.32 5.19
N ASP A 280 7.48 6.71 5.81
CA ASP A 280 8.46 7.40 6.67
C ASP A 280 9.55 8.16 5.89
N GLY A 281 9.53 8.07 4.57
CA GLY A 281 10.46 8.72 3.66
C GLY A 281 11.88 8.15 3.72
N LYS A 282 12.13 7.03 4.40
CA LYS A 282 13.49 6.50 4.63
C LYS A 282 13.93 5.55 3.52
N ASN A 283 13.00 4.87 2.87
CA ASN A 283 13.29 3.81 1.92
C ASN A 283 12.63 4.07 0.58
N LEU A 284 13.26 3.56 -0.46
CA LEU A 284 12.73 3.49 -1.82
C LEU A 284 12.62 2.00 -2.18
N ILE A 285 11.43 1.59 -2.59
CA ILE A 285 11.12 0.25 -3.09
C ILE A 285 10.99 0.38 -4.60
N MET A 286 11.67 -0.49 -5.36
CA MET A 286 11.72 -0.42 -6.82
C MET A 286 11.90 -1.82 -7.41
N ILE A 287 11.72 -1.94 -8.71
CA ILE A 287 12.02 -3.17 -9.45
C ILE A 287 13.42 -3.03 -10.05
N ALA A 288 14.25 -4.06 -9.94
CA ALA A 288 15.54 -4.14 -10.60
C ALA A 288 15.68 -5.52 -11.24
N GLY A 289 15.69 -5.57 -12.58
CA GLY A 289 15.56 -6.83 -13.31
C GLY A 289 14.22 -7.52 -13.02
N ASP A 290 14.27 -8.70 -12.41
CA ASP A 290 13.13 -9.52 -11.99
C ASP A 290 12.89 -9.49 -10.47
N LYS A 291 13.60 -8.63 -9.73
CA LYS A 291 13.53 -8.53 -8.27
C LYS A 291 12.90 -7.25 -7.78
N VAL A 292 12.26 -7.31 -6.61
CA VAL A 292 11.90 -6.13 -5.83
C VAL A 292 13.07 -5.79 -4.89
N VAL A 293 13.56 -4.56 -4.98
CA VAL A 293 14.72 -4.07 -4.25
C VAL A 293 14.33 -2.90 -3.36
N LYS A 294 14.88 -2.88 -2.13
CA LYS A 294 14.76 -1.79 -1.17
C LYS A 294 16.11 -1.08 -1.01
N THR A 295 16.13 0.26 -1.10
CA THR A 295 17.31 1.09 -0.83
C THR A 295 16.96 2.32 0.01
N ARG A 296 17.94 3.08 0.51
CA ARG A 296 17.69 4.33 1.25
C ARG A 296 17.35 5.47 0.29
N SER A 297 16.34 6.26 0.63
CA SER A 297 15.87 7.37 -0.22
C SER A 297 16.81 8.60 -0.25
N ARG A 298 17.65 8.77 0.79
CA ARG A 298 18.51 9.96 1.01
C ARG A 298 19.98 9.77 0.65
N PHE A 299 20.46 8.54 0.48
CA PHE A 299 21.86 8.24 0.14
C PHE A 299 21.90 7.38 -1.13
N GLY A 300 22.80 7.71 -2.06
CA GLY A 300 23.01 6.91 -3.28
C GLY A 300 23.29 5.44 -2.94
N TRP A 301 22.93 4.55 -3.86
CA TRP A 301 22.98 3.09 -3.75
C TRP A 301 24.14 2.55 -2.88
N HIS A 302 23.85 2.10 -1.66
CA HIS A 302 24.78 1.38 -0.77
C HIS A 302 24.04 0.16 -0.21
N GLY A 303 24.01 -0.93 -0.98
CA GLY A 303 23.45 -2.22 -0.59
C GLY A 303 21.93 -2.34 -0.81
N SER A 304 21.53 -3.42 -1.50
CA SER A 304 20.14 -3.86 -1.67
C SER A 304 19.76 -4.87 -0.59
N ILE A 305 18.52 -4.79 -0.09
CA ILE A 305 17.84 -5.96 0.47
C ILE A 305 17.04 -6.57 -0.66
N GLU A 306 17.40 -7.78 -1.08
CA GLU A 306 16.77 -8.51 -2.18
C GLU A 306 15.53 -9.26 -1.68
N PHE A 307 14.38 -9.04 -2.31
CA PHE A 307 13.20 -9.88 -2.13
C PHE A 307 12.97 -10.68 -3.41
N ASN A 308 13.17 -12.00 -3.34
CA ASN A 308 12.79 -12.91 -4.42
C ASN A 308 11.27 -13.11 -4.37
N VAL A 309 10.57 -12.63 -5.39
CA VAL A 309 9.17 -12.98 -5.63
C VAL A 309 9.17 -14.26 -6.46
N LEU A 310 8.78 -15.37 -5.86
CA LEU A 310 8.59 -16.64 -6.60
C LEU A 310 7.37 -16.49 -7.52
N ARG A 311 7.55 -16.90 -8.78
CA ARG A 311 6.50 -16.93 -9.82
C ARG A 311 5.41 -17.94 -9.50
#